data_AF-A0A4Q6CK22-F1
#
_entry.id   AF-A0A4Q6CK22-F1
#
_cell.length_a   1.000
_cell.length_b   1.000
_cell.length_c   1.000
_cell.angle_alpha   90.00
_cell.angle_beta   90.00
_cell.angle_gamma   90.00
#
_symmetry.space_group_name_H-M   'P 1'
#
loop_
_entity.id
_entity.type
_entity.pdbx_description
1 polymer ?
#
loop_
_entity_poly.entity_id
_entity_poly.type
_entity_poly.pdbx_seq_one_letter_code
_entity_poly.pdbx_strand_id
1 'polypeptide(L)' 'MLCRSAQGSMHVDHIKPRSKYPHLELEFSNIQVLCPPCNFGKSNKYEDDFRSA' A
#
# COMPACT_ATOMS: atom_id res chain seq x y z
N MET A 1 6.21 -4.44 -9.81
CA MET A 1 7.00 -3.38 -10.47
C MET A 1 7.20 -2.25 -9.46
N LEU A 2 8.44 -1.94 -9.09
CA LEU A 2 8.76 -0.86 -8.14
C LEU A 2 8.97 0.45 -8.90
N CYS A 3 8.06 1.40 -8.71
CA CYS A 3 8.14 2.73 -9.33
C CYS A 3 9.14 3.65 -8.61
N ARG A 4 9.37 3.45 -7.30
CA ARG A 4 10.28 4.24 -6.44
C ARG A 4 10.09 5.77 -6.50
N SER A 5 8.90 6.25 -6.84
CA SER A 5 8.64 7.70 -6.84
C SER A 5 8.79 8.27 -5.43
N ALA A 6 9.53 9.36 -5.30
CA ALA A 6 9.73 10.10 -4.06
C ALA A 6 9.12 11.51 -4.10
N GLN A 7 8.37 11.85 -5.16
CA GLN A 7 7.74 13.15 -5.36
C GLN A 7 6.28 12.99 -5.82
N GLY A 8 5.48 14.05 -5.62
CA GLY A 8 4.08 14.12 -6.05
C GLY A 8 3.08 13.73 -4.96
N SER A 9 1.82 13.56 -5.35
CA SER A 9 0.77 13.05 -4.44
C SER A 9 1.11 11.64 -4.01
N MET A 10 0.91 11.35 -2.72
CA MET A 10 1.15 10.04 -2.13
C MET A 10 -0.12 9.58 -1.42
N HIS A 11 -0.37 8.28 -1.48
CA HIS A 11 -1.49 7.62 -0.80
C HIS A 11 -0.97 6.80 0.38
N VAL A 12 -1.80 6.73 1.42
CA VAL A 12 -1.67 5.75 2.49
C VAL A 12 -2.43 4.49 2.04
N ASP A 13 -1.75 3.36 2.01
CA ASP A 13 -2.31 2.07 1.57
C ASP A 13 -2.13 1.00 2.65
N HIS A 14 -3.03 0.02 2.65
CA HIS A 14 -2.93 -1.16 3.51
C HIS A 14 -2.16 -2.26 2.80
N ILE A 15 -1.09 -2.81 3.40
CA ILE A 15 -0.38 -4.00 2.91
C ILE A 15 -1.38 -5.13 2.69
N LYS A 16 -2.12 -5.50 3.73
CA LYS A 16 -3.29 -6.38 3.70
C LYS A 16 -4.56 -5.55 3.49
N PRO A 17 -5.24 -5.67 2.34
CA PRO A 17 -6.31 -4.75 1.97
C PRO A 17 -7.49 -4.81 2.94
N ARG A 18 -7.99 -3.64 3.35
CA ARG A 18 -9.13 -3.50 4.28
C ARG A 18 -10.35 -4.34 3.89
N SER A 19 -10.65 -4.45 2.60
CA SER A 19 -11.80 -5.22 2.11
C SER A 19 -11.71 -6.73 2.41
N LYS A 20 -10.51 -7.27 2.66
CA LYS A 20 -10.29 -8.66 3.05
C LYS A 20 -9.93 -8.81 4.54
N TYR A 21 -9.27 -7.80 5.10
CA TYR A 21 -8.76 -7.82 6.48
C TYR A 21 -9.22 -6.57 7.26
N PRO A 22 -10.54 -6.39 7.50
CA PRO A 22 -11.06 -5.20 8.17
C PRO A 22 -10.54 -5.05 9.61
N HIS A 23 -10.21 -6.16 10.28
CA HIS A 23 -9.61 -6.16 11.62
C HIS A 23 -8.20 -5.58 11.67
N LEU A 24 -7.54 -5.34 10.52
CA LEU A 24 -6.22 -4.73 10.41
C LEU A 24 -6.27 -3.28 9.90
N GLU A 25 -7.45 -2.66 9.79
CA GLU A 25 -7.62 -1.34 9.19
C GLU A 25 -6.79 -0.24 9.89
N LEU A 26 -6.67 -0.36 11.21
CA LEU A 26 -6.00 0.63 12.07
C LEU A 26 -4.62 0.16 12.55
N GLU A 27 -4.18 -1.02 12.12
CA GLU A 27 -2.88 -1.57 12.50
C GLU A 27 -1.76 -0.85 11.76
N PHE A 28 -0.96 -0.05 12.46
CA PHE A 28 0.12 0.74 11.85
C PHE A 28 1.13 -0.13 11.10
N SER A 29 1.36 -1.35 11.59
CA SER A 29 2.23 -2.35 10.94
C SER A 29 1.74 -2.74 9.54
N ASN A 30 0.44 -2.62 9.28
CA ASN A 30 -0.25 -2.92 8.03
C ASN A 30 -0.33 -1.72 7.07
N ILE A 31 0.26 -0.57 7.41
CA ILE A 31 0.22 0.64 6.59
C ILE A 31 1.54 0.85 5.84
N GLN A 32 1.43 1.28 4.58
CA GLN A 32 2.55 1.71 3.73
C GLN A 32 2.17 2.96 2.91
N VAL A 33 3.18 3.66 2.38
CA VAL A 33 2.99 4.87 1.56
C VAL A 33 3.35 4.54 0.12
N LEU A 34 2.43 4.80 -0.82
CA LEU A 34 2.60 4.50 -2.24
C LEU A 34 2.21 5.70 -3.11
N CYS A 35 2.86 5.87 -4.25
CA CYS A 35 2.35 6.79 -5.27
C CYS A 35 1.03 6.25 -5.86
N PRO A 36 0.16 7.10 -6.43
CA PRO A 36 -1.14 6.66 -6.96
C PRO A 36 -1.04 5.49 -7.96
N PRO A 37 -0.13 5.49 -8.95
CA PRO A 37 0.02 4.36 -9.87
C PRO A 37 0.36 3.03 -9.17
N CYS A 38 1.25 3.07 -8.17
CA CYS A 38 1.58 1.88 -7.38
C CYS A 38 0.41 1.41 -6.54
N ASN A 39 -0.31 2.32 -5.88
CA ASN A 39 -1.50 2.00 -5.11
C ASN A 39 -2.59 1.35 -5.96
N PHE A 40 -2.90 1.92 -7.14
CA PHE A 40 -3.88 1.36 -8.06
C PHE A 40 -3.43 0.01 -8.66
N GLY A 41 -2.12 -0.14 -8.91
CA GLY A 41 -1.54 -1.40 -9.38
C GLY A 41 -1.59 -2.51 -8.33
N LYS A 42 -1.30 -2.19 -7.06
CA LYS A 42 -1.39 -3.13 -5.94
C LYS A 42 -2.85 -3.51 -5.66
N SER A 43 -3.71 -2.50 -5.49
CA SER A 43 -5.14 -2.65 -5.21
C SER A 43 -5.39 -3.68 -4.08
N ASN A 44 -6.51 -4.40 -4.15
CA ASN A 44 -6.77 -5.58 -3.33
C ASN A 44 -6.24 -6.89 -3.98
N LYS A 45 -5.39 -6.78 -4.99
CA LYS A 45 -4.86 -7.90 -5.78
C LYS A 45 -3.60 -8.50 -5.14
N TYR A 46 -2.75 -7.64 -4.59
CA TYR A 46 -1.46 -8.02 -4.02
C TYR A 46 -1.30 -7.52 -2.59
N GLU A 47 -0.49 -8.22 -1.80
CA GLU A 47 -0.20 -7.95 -0.38
C GLU A 47 1.29 -7.66 -0.13
N ASP A 48 2.03 -7.25 -1.15
CA ASP A 48 3.45 -6.93 -1.03
C ASP A 48 3.68 -5.75 -0.07
N ASP A 49 4.73 -5.89 0.75
CA ASP A 49 5.27 -4.81 1.57
C ASP A 49 6.42 -4.13 0.82
N PHE A 50 6.18 -2.90 0.34
CA PHE A 50 7.17 -2.15 -0.43
C PHE A 50 8.09 -1.27 0.42
N ARG A 51 8.00 -1.34 1.76
CA ARG A 51 8.82 -0.52 2.66
C ARG A 51 10.28 -1.00 2.73
N SER A 52 10.49 -2.30 2.53
CA SER A 52 11.81 -2.95 2.62
C SER A 52 12.55 -3.04 1.28
N ALA A 53 11.97 -2.48 0.22
CA ALA A 53 12.40 -2.69 -1.16
C ALA A 53 13.30 -1.59 -1.72
#